data_AF-A0A892I4B5-F1
#
_entry.id   AF-A0A892I4B5-F1
#
_cell.length_a   1.000
_cell.length_b   1.000
_cell.length_c   1.000
_cell.angle_alpha   90.00
_cell.angle_beta   90.00
_cell.angle_gamma   90.00
#
_symmetry.space_group_name_H-M   'P 1'
#
loop_
_entity.id
_entity.type
_entity.pdbx_description
1 polymer ?
#
loop_
_entity_poly.entity_id
_entity_poly.type
_entity_poly.pdbx_seq_one_letter_code
_entity_poly.pdbx_strand_id
1 'polypeptide(L)'
;MALTPEKRAALKLARERIATGGSRYICFALHDVGALFPHLGPVCDQLRAYIRDQLHPWSTFEEWQAANGCGGRSFAQRRIDRAAWIDWMLDEPKEA
;
A
#
# COMPACT_ATOMS: atom_id res chain seq x y z
N MET A 1 -9.14 -8.69 -6.29
CA MET A 1 -8.38 -8.26 -7.48
C MET A 1 -7.34 -9.34 -7.76
N ALA A 2 -7.25 -9.87 -8.98
CA ALA A 2 -6.20 -10.83 -9.32
C ALA A 2 -4.81 -10.15 -9.28
N LEU A 3 -3.86 -10.79 -8.57
CA LEU A 3 -2.52 -10.27 -8.35
C LEU A 3 -1.59 -10.67 -9.49
N THR A 4 -1.60 -9.90 -10.59
CA THR A 4 -0.71 -10.12 -11.73
C THR A 4 0.77 -9.98 -11.33
N PRO A 5 1.72 -10.53 -12.10
CA PRO A 5 3.16 -10.36 -11.84
C PRO A 5 3.58 -8.89 -11.67
N GLU A 6 3.00 -7.99 -12.47
CA GLU A 6 3.28 -6.55 -12.42
C GLU A 6 2.74 -5.92 -11.14
N LYS A 7 1.53 -6.31 -10.69
CA LYS A 7 0.98 -5.86 -9.41
C LYS A 7 1.83 -6.34 -8.24
N ARG A 8 2.31 -7.58 -8.29
CA ARG A 8 3.25 -8.13 -7.30
C ARG A 8 4.57 -7.34 -7.29
N ALA A 9 5.14 -7.05 -8.46
CA ALA A 9 6.35 -6.25 -8.57
C ALA A 9 6.16 -4.83 -7.99
N ALA A 10 5.07 -4.15 -8.36
CA ALA A 10 4.75 -2.82 -7.85
C ALA A 10 4.60 -2.80 -6.31
N LEU A 11 3.92 -3.80 -5.74
CA LEU A 11 3.75 -3.92 -4.28
C LEU A 11 5.08 -4.18 -3.57
N LYS A 12 5.96 -5.04 -4.11
CA LYS A 12 7.29 -5.28 -3.54
C LYS A 12 8.13 -4.00 -3.52
N LEU A 13 8.16 -3.24 -4.61
CA LEU A 13 8.86 -1.97 -4.68
C LEU A 13 8.29 -0.94 -3.70
N ALA A 14 6.96 -0.85 -3.60
CA ALA A 14 6.30 0.04 -2.64
C ALA A 14 6.64 -0.35 -1.19
N ARG A 15 6.68 -1.66 -0.88
CA ARG A 15 7.07 -2.19 0.44
C ARG A 15 8.48 -1.76 0.81
N GLU A 16 9.44 -1.90 -0.10
CA GLU A 16 10.84 -1.49 0.12
C GLU A 16 10.95 0.01 0.44
N ARG A 17 10.20 0.85 -0.30
CA ARG A 17 10.14 2.30 -0.02
C ARG A 17 9.55 2.61 1.35
N ILE A 18 8.48 1.93 1.76
CA ILE A 18 7.91 2.09 3.11
C ILE A 18 8.92 1.65 4.17
N ALA A 19 9.57 0.49 4.00
CA ALA A 19 10.51 -0.07 4.97
C ALA A 19 11.72 0.84 5.20
N THR A 20 12.29 1.38 4.12
CA THR A 20 13.41 2.33 4.14
C THR A 20 13.03 3.73 4.59
N GLY A 21 11.72 4.03 4.72
CA GLY A 21 11.22 5.36 5.08
C GLY A 21 11.20 6.35 3.91
N GLY A 22 11.46 5.89 2.67
CA GLY A 22 11.40 6.72 1.46
C GLY A 22 9.99 7.20 1.12
N SER A 23 8.95 6.59 1.67
CA SER A 23 7.57 7.05 1.54
C SER A 23 6.80 6.91 2.86
N ARG A 24 6.02 7.94 3.21
CA ARG A 24 5.20 7.93 4.44
C ARG A 24 3.88 7.18 4.26
N TYR A 25 3.31 7.18 3.05
CA TYR A 25 1.99 6.63 2.76
C TYR A 25 2.07 5.59 1.63
N ILE A 26 1.24 4.55 1.70
CA ILE A 26 1.24 3.45 0.70
C ILE A 26 0.91 4.00 -0.70
N CYS A 27 -0.11 4.87 -0.80
CA CYS A 27 -0.49 5.46 -2.08
C CYS A 27 0.60 6.35 -2.70
N PHE A 28 1.43 7.01 -1.88
CA PHE A 28 2.58 7.77 -2.38
C PHE A 28 3.73 6.84 -2.78
N ALA A 29 3.97 5.77 -2.02
CA ALA A 29 4.94 4.76 -2.43
C ALA A 29 4.59 4.18 -3.82
N LEU A 30 3.32 3.88 -4.08
CA LEU A 30 2.84 3.40 -5.38
C LEU A 30 2.93 4.47 -6.47
N HIS A 31 2.65 5.74 -6.15
CA HIS A 31 2.83 6.84 -7.10
C HIS A 31 4.29 6.98 -7.53
N ASP A 32 5.21 6.96 -6.56
CA ASP A 32 6.65 7.02 -6.82
C ASP A 32 7.13 5.84 -7.66
N VAL A 33 6.63 4.63 -7.37
CA VAL A 33 6.94 3.43 -8.16
C VAL A 33 6.45 3.60 -9.60
N GLY A 34 5.22 4.08 -9.82
CA GLY A 34 4.71 4.35 -11.16
C GLY A 34 5.52 5.42 -11.92
N ALA A 35 6.02 6.43 -11.21
CA ALA A 35 6.87 7.47 -11.81
C ALA A 35 8.27 6.94 -12.18
N LEU A 36 8.88 6.11 -11.32
CA LEU A 36 10.21 5.53 -11.55
C LEU A 36 10.19 4.38 -12.56
N PHE A 37 9.09 3.64 -12.63
CA PHE A 37 8.88 2.50 -13.51
C PHE A 37 7.60 2.74 -14.33
N PRO A 38 7.66 3.52 -15.42
CA PRO A 38 6.47 3.91 -16.18
C PRO A 38 5.60 2.75 -16.67
N HIS A 39 6.22 1.60 -16.97
CA HIS A 39 5.52 0.37 -17.35
C HIS A 39 4.63 -0.21 -16.23
N LEU A 40 4.91 0.13 -14.97
CA LEU A 40 4.08 -0.22 -13.81
C LEU A 40 3.04 0.84 -13.46
N GLY A 41 3.04 2.00 -14.13
CA GLY A 41 2.12 3.12 -13.84
C GLY A 41 0.64 2.69 -13.78
N PRO A 42 0.10 2.04 -14.83
CA PRO A 42 -1.30 1.63 -14.84
C PRO A 42 -1.67 0.67 -13.69
N VAL A 43 -0.78 -0.26 -13.34
CA VAL A 43 -1.04 -1.18 -12.22
C VAL A 43 -0.91 -0.50 -10.86
N CYS A 44 -0.02 0.49 -10.72
CA CYS A 44 0.08 1.30 -9.52
C CYS A 44 -1.20 2.12 -9.28
N ASP A 45 -1.79 2.68 -10.34
CA ASP A 45 -3.06 3.41 -10.22
C ASP A 45 -4.24 2.50 -9.86
N GLN A 46 -4.30 1.29 -10.43
CA GLN A 46 -5.29 0.28 -10.02
C GLN A 46 -5.13 -0.10 -8.54
N LEU A 47 -3.89 -0.32 -8.07
CA LEU A 47 -3.61 -0.64 -6.67
C LEU A 47 -4.02 0.51 -5.73
N ARG A 48 -3.74 1.77 -6.12
CA ARG A 48 -4.15 2.96 -5.37
C ARG A 48 -5.67 3.08 -5.28
N ALA A 49 -6.38 2.83 -6.38
CA ALA A 49 -7.84 2.82 -6.39
C ALA A 49 -8.38 1.74 -5.44
N TYR A 50 -7.86 0.51 -5.53
CA TYR A 50 -8.25 -0.57 -4.63
C TYR A 50 -8.02 -0.23 -3.16
N ILE A 51 -6.84 0.30 -2.81
CA ILE A 51 -6.52 0.70 -1.43
C ILE A 51 -7.48 1.79 -0.95
N ARG A 52 -7.75 2.81 -1.78
CA ARG A 52 -8.71 3.87 -1.42
C ARG A 52 -10.10 3.29 -1.15
N ASP A 53 -10.55 2.34 -1.95
CA ASP A 53 -11.86 1.71 -1.77
C ASP A 53 -11.90 0.86 -0.48
N GLN A 54 -10.82 0.13 -0.16
CA GLN A 54 -10.70 -0.61 1.12
C GLN A 54 -10.66 0.32 2.35
N LEU A 55 -10.12 1.52 2.19
CA LEU A 55 -10.02 2.52 3.25
C LEU A 55 -11.23 3.46 3.30
N HIS A 56 -12.24 3.33 2.45
CA HIS A 56 -13.40 4.21 2.51
C HIS A 56 -14.16 4.04 3.85
N PRO A 57 -14.61 5.12 4.52
CA PRO A 57 -14.61 6.53 4.09
C PRO A 57 -13.35 7.35 4.48
N TRP A 58 -12.31 6.69 4.98
CA TRP A 58 -11.10 7.34 5.45
C TRP A 58 -10.15 7.71 4.31
N SER A 59 -9.48 8.87 4.44
CA SER A 59 -8.56 9.38 3.42
C SER A 59 -7.17 8.75 3.54
N THR A 60 -6.82 8.25 4.73
CA THR A 60 -5.51 7.64 4.99
C THR A 60 -5.63 6.34 5.76
N PHE A 61 -4.59 5.51 5.64
CA PHE A 61 -4.47 4.30 6.44
C PHE A 61 -4.41 4.61 7.94
N GLU A 62 -3.74 5.69 8.33
CA GLU A 62 -3.69 6.13 9.73
C GLU A 62 -5.07 6.52 10.29
N GLU A 63 -5.90 7.18 9.50
CA GLU A 63 -7.28 7.51 9.89
C GLU A 63 -8.13 6.24 10.07
N TRP A 64 -8.04 5.31 9.11
CA TRP A 64 -8.69 3.99 9.22
C TRP A 64 -8.22 3.27 10.49
N GLN A 65 -6.91 3.26 10.76
CA GLN A 65 -6.36 2.64 11.97
C GLN A 65 -6.92 3.29 13.24
N ALA A 66 -6.93 4.62 13.30
CA ALA A 66 -7.45 5.34 14.47
C ALA A 66 -8.93 5.02 14.73
N ALA A 67 -9.74 4.96 13.68
CA ALA A 67 -11.16 4.62 13.77
C ALA A 67 -11.41 3.17 14.19
N ASN A 68 -10.47 2.25 13.90
CA ASN A 68 -10.55 0.83 14.26
C ASN A 68 -9.77 0.50 15.56
N GLY A 69 -9.66 1.45 16.48
CA GLY A 69 -9.06 1.23 17.81
C GLY A 69 -7.53 1.10 17.82
N CYS A 70 -6.87 1.36 16.68
CA CYS A 70 -5.42 1.34 16.53
C CYS A 70 -4.79 2.75 16.62
N GLY A 71 -5.48 3.67 17.29
CA GLY A 71 -4.99 5.03 17.55
C GLY A 71 -3.76 5.08 18.46
N GLY A 72 -3.03 6.21 18.46
CA GLY A 72 -1.89 6.42 19.36
C GLY A 72 -0.59 5.68 18.97
N ARG A 73 -0.59 4.90 17.88
CA ARG A 73 0.63 4.24 17.38
C ARG A 73 1.73 5.24 17.04
N SER A 74 2.97 4.92 17.42
CA SER A 74 4.16 5.70 17.10
C SER A 74 4.43 5.69 15.59
N PHE A 75 5.26 6.63 15.12
CA PHE A 75 5.65 6.68 13.70
C PHE A 75 6.29 5.37 13.22
N ALA A 76 7.15 4.78 14.04
CA ALA A 76 7.80 3.50 13.73
C ALA A 76 6.79 2.35 13.62
N GLN A 77 5.81 2.28 14.53
CA GLN A 77 4.76 1.25 14.49
C GLN A 77 3.89 1.41 13.25
N ARG A 78 3.47 2.64 12.92
CA ARG A 78 2.66 2.89 11.71
C ARG A 78 3.38 2.49 10.43
N ARG A 79 4.72 2.63 10.39
CA ARG A 79 5.53 2.14 9.26
C ARG A 79 5.49 0.61 9.15
N ILE A 80 5.64 -0.09 10.27
CA ILE A 80 5.51 -1.56 10.32
C ILE A 80 4.12 -1.97 9.84
N ASP A 81 3.08 -1.31 10.30
CA ASP A 81 1.71 -1.66 9.92
C ASP A 81 1.43 -1.44 8.43
N ARG A 82 1.98 -0.37 7.83
CA ARG A 82 1.88 -0.15 6.37
C ARG A 82 2.61 -1.24 5.59
N ALA A 83 3.79 -1.67 6.06
CA ALA A 83 4.51 -2.77 5.43
C ALA A 83 3.71 -4.08 5.56
N ALA A 84 3.14 -4.35 6.74
CA ALA A 84 2.29 -5.52 6.98
C ALA A 84 1.02 -5.51 6.12
N TRP A 85 0.42 -4.34 5.87
CA TRP A 85 -0.70 -4.22 4.94
C TRP A 85 -0.30 -4.60 3.50
N ILE A 86 0.86 -4.15 3.04
CA ILE A 86 1.39 -4.53 1.72
C ILE A 86 1.69 -6.03 1.69
N ASP A 87 2.25 -6.60 2.76
CA ASP A 87 2.51 -8.03 2.88
C ASP A 87 1.20 -8.84 2.79
N TRP A 88 0.14 -8.39 3.48
CA TRP A 88 -1.19 -8.98 3.34
C TRP A 88 -1.73 -8.91 1.89
N MET A 89 -1.54 -7.79 1.19
CA MET A 89 -1.91 -7.67 -0.24
C MET A 89 -1.08 -8.59 -1.15
N LEU A 90 0.17 -8.90 -0.78
CA LEU A 90 1.06 -9.81 -1.53
C LEU A 90 0.66 -11.27 -1.32
N ASP A 91 0.19 -11.60 -0.13
CA ASP A 91 -0.25 -12.94 0.27
C ASP A 91 -1.69 -13.25 -0.15
N GLU A 92 -2.50 -12.24 -0.49
CA GLU A 92 -3.88 -12.42 -0.95
C GLU A 92 -3.98 -13.39 -2.15
N PRO A 93 -4.59 -14.59 -1.97
CA PRO A 93 -5.05 -15.40 -3.07
C PRO A 93 -6.49 -14.99 -3.35
N LYS A 94 -6.70 -13.95 -4.15
CA LYS A 94 -8.06 -13.56 -4.56
C LYS A 94 -8.33 -13.97 -6.01
N GLU A 95 -8.81 -15.21 -6.06
CA GLU A 95 -9.50 -16.00 -7.10
C GLU A 95 -8.65 -16.85 -8.07
N ALA A 96 -8.96 -18.16 -8.03
CA ALA A 96 -8.90 -19.08 -9.15
C ALA A 96 -10.21 -18.98 -9.95
#